data_AF-A0A962Z5H7-F1
#
_entry.id   AF-A0A962Z5H7-F1
#
_cell.length_a   1.000
_cell.length_b   1.000
_cell.length_c   1.000
_cell.angle_alpha   90.00
_cell.angle_beta   90.00
_cell.angle_gamma   90.00
#
_symmetry.space_group_name_H-M   'P 1'
#
loop_
_entity.id
_entity.type
_entity.pdbx_description
1 polymer ?
#
loop_
_entity_poly.entity_id
_entity_poly.type
_entity_poly.pdbx_seq_one_letter_code
_entity_poly.pdbx_strand_id
1 'polypeptide(L)'
;ITMVTPVDFQTPDNLLSAWVQSIDIDLLVDTLGNVPGELLNWTFLSLKPFSLTGQKYVNMVDLLEDEAKLKNFLRMEKWIFDSPDQAGESFRQFIKDFFQNNGLINGGIRLG
;
A
#
# COMPACT_ATOMS: atom_id res chain seq x y z
N ILE A 1 -15.75 3.69 1.55
CA ILE A 1 -14.48 4.44 1.70
C ILE A 1 -13.72 4.32 0.39
N THR A 2 -13.58 5.41 -0.35
CA THR A 2 -12.79 5.45 -1.61
C THR A 2 -11.31 5.50 -1.26
N MET A 3 -10.69 4.33 -1.04
CA MET A 3 -9.26 4.24 -0.70
C MET A 3 -8.33 4.69 -1.84
N VAL A 4 -8.84 4.82 -3.07
CA VAL A 4 -8.01 5.01 -4.27
C VAL A 4 -7.73 6.50 -4.55
N THR A 5 -8.58 7.42 -4.07
CA THR A 5 -8.39 8.88 -4.19
C THR A 5 -9.06 9.60 -3.02
N PRO A 6 -8.58 9.45 -1.78
CA PRO A 6 -9.14 10.17 -0.65
C PRO A 6 -8.83 11.67 -0.76
N VAL A 7 -9.86 12.51 -0.57
CA VAL A 7 -9.66 13.95 -0.31
C VAL A 7 -9.28 14.15 1.15
N ASP A 8 -9.77 13.28 2.04
CA ASP A 8 -9.43 13.20 3.45
C ASP A 8 -8.62 11.94 3.73
N PHE A 9 -7.35 12.11 4.11
CA PHE A 9 -6.47 10.99 4.45
C PHE A 9 -6.59 10.58 5.92
N GLN A 10 -7.17 11.38 6.81
CA GLN A 10 -7.25 11.12 8.25
C GLN A 10 -8.66 10.72 8.70
N THR A 11 -9.21 9.71 8.02
CA THR A 11 -10.52 9.15 8.40
C THR A 11 -10.37 8.08 9.50
N PRO A 12 -11.31 8.00 10.48
CA PRO A 12 -11.20 7.08 11.62
C PRO A 12 -11.07 5.60 11.23
N ASP A 13 -11.63 5.21 10.09
CA ASP A 13 -11.67 3.83 9.61
C ASP A 13 -10.47 3.45 8.72
N ASN A 14 -9.52 4.37 8.51
CA ASN A 14 -8.36 4.14 7.63
C ASN A 14 -7.14 3.64 8.42
N LEU A 15 -7.03 2.32 8.55
CA LEU A 15 -5.91 1.65 9.24
C LEU A 15 -4.54 2.05 8.70
N LEU A 16 -4.40 2.19 7.37
CA LEU A 16 -3.14 2.58 6.76
C LEU A 16 -2.74 3.99 7.21
N SER A 17 -3.70 4.92 7.24
CA SER A 17 -3.45 6.27 7.71
C SER A 17 -3.06 6.31 9.18
N ALA A 18 -3.75 5.55 10.04
CA ALA A 18 -3.42 5.45 11.46
C ALA A 18 -1.99 4.95 11.69
N TRP A 19 -1.54 3.95 10.93
CA TRP A 19 -0.17 3.44 11.03
C TRP A 19 0.86 4.47 10.59
N VAL A 20 0.62 5.10 9.44
CA VAL A 20 1.52 6.09 8.85
C VAL A 20 1.73 7.31 9.75
N GLN A 21 0.76 7.68 10.61
CA GLN A 21 0.96 8.74 11.61
C GLN A 21 2.08 8.44 12.61
N SER A 22 2.37 7.16 12.87
CA SER A 22 3.35 6.73 13.89
C SER A 22 4.71 6.36 13.31
N ILE A 23 4.87 6.45 11.98
CA ILE A 23 6.11 6.07 11.29
C ILE A 23 6.96 7.31 11.04
N ASP A 24 8.24 7.24 11.40
CA ASP A 24 9.24 8.22 11.01
C ASP A 24 9.67 7.96 9.56
N ILE A 25 9.06 8.70 8.64
CA ILE A 25 9.31 8.57 7.19
C ILE A 25 10.65 9.19 6.80
N ASP A 26 11.12 10.19 7.54
CA ASP A 26 12.43 10.79 7.28
C ASP A 26 13.51 9.74 7.55
N LEU A 27 13.46 9.08 8.71
CA LEU A 27 14.40 8.00 9.05
C LEU A 27 14.32 6.82 8.08
N LEU A 28 13.12 6.44 7.64
CA LEU A 28 12.92 5.34 6.69
C LEU A 28 13.60 5.64 5.35
N VAL A 29 13.38 6.82 4.80
CA VAL A 29 13.94 7.22 3.51
C VAL A 29 15.43 7.50 3.63
N ASP A 30 15.89 8.14 4.70
CA ASP A 30 17.32 8.40 4.94
C ASP A 30 18.13 7.11 5.09
N THR A 31 17.52 6.03 5.57
CA THR A 31 18.17 4.72 5.73
C THR A 31 18.17 3.90 4.44
N LEU A 32 17.03 3.85 3.72
CA LEU A 32 16.85 2.96 2.57
C LEU A 32 17.18 3.63 1.23
N GLY A 33 17.19 4.97 1.18
CA GLY A 33 17.31 5.74 -0.05
C GLY A 33 16.05 5.62 -0.92
N ASN A 34 15.79 4.44 -1.48
CA ASN A 34 14.53 4.10 -2.15
C ASN A 34 13.70 3.18 -1.25
N VAL A 35 12.38 3.32 -1.28
CA VAL A 35 11.49 2.45 -0.51
C VAL A 35 11.25 1.17 -1.30
N PRO A 36 11.64 -0.01 -0.77
CA PRO A 36 11.49 -1.26 -1.50
C PRO A 36 10.04 -1.58 -1.81
N GLY A 37 9.75 -2.02 -3.04
CA GLY A 37 8.39 -2.44 -3.43
C GLY A 37 7.87 -3.60 -2.57
N GLU A 38 8.78 -4.49 -2.16
CA GLU A 38 8.48 -5.59 -1.24
C GLU A 38 7.96 -5.08 0.12
N LEU A 39 8.55 -4.03 0.71
CA LEU A 39 8.11 -3.48 2.00
C LEU A 39 6.67 -2.95 1.92
N LEU A 40 6.31 -2.32 0.80
CA LEU A 40 4.96 -1.85 0.56
C LEU A 40 3.97 -3.02 0.41
N ASN A 41 4.35 -4.05 -0.34
CA ASN A 41 3.54 -5.27 -0.47
C ASN A 41 3.25 -5.91 0.89
N TRP A 42 4.28 -6.05 1.73
CA TRP A 42 4.12 -6.55 3.10
C TRP A 42 3.18 -5.69 3.94
N THR A 43 3.26 -4.37 3.80
CA THR A 43 2.37 -3.43 4.50
C THR A 43 0.91 -3.66 4.08
N PHE A 44 0.63 -3.77 2.78
CA PHE A 44 -0.73 -4.00 2.28
C PHE A 44 -1.30 -5.38 2.66
N LEU A 45 -0.48 -6.43 2.61
CA LEU A 45 -0.89 -7.76 3.07
C LEU A 45 -1.22 -7.75 4.58
N SER A 46 -0.46 -7.00 5.37
CA SER A 46 -0.65 -6.86 6.81
C SER A 46 -1.93 -6.12 7.20
N LEU A 47 -2.55 -5.34 6.30
CA LEU A 47 -3.84 -4.68 6.56
C LEU A 47 -5.00 -5.69 6.69
N LYS A 48 -4.93 -6.82 6.00
CA LYS A 48 -5.94 -7.88 6.05
C LYS A 48 -5.29 -9.26 6.00
N PRO A 49 -4.52 -9.64 7.04
CA PRO A 49 -3.62 -10.80 6.99
C PRO A 49 -4.38 -12.10 6.76
N PHE A 50 -5.55 -12.27 7.38
CA PHE A 50 -6.39 -13.46 7.21
C PHE A 50 -6.99 -13.57 5.81
N SER A 51 -7.54 -12.46 5.28
CA SER A 51 -8.22 -12.48 3.98
C SER A 51 -7.25 -12.53 2.81
N LEU A 52 -6.11 -11.84 2.89
CA LEU A 52 -5.16 -11.69 1.79
C LEU A 52 -4.08 -12.77 1.77
N THR A 53 -3.71 -13.33 2.93
CA THR A 53 -2.60 -14.31 3.05
C THR A 53 -3.05 -15.73 3.31
N GLY A 54 -4.25 -15.93 3.89
CA GLY A 54 -4.76 -17.26 4.23
C GLY A 54 -5.92 -17.68 3.34
N GLN A 55 -7.05 -16.97 3.47
CA GLN A 55 -8.30 -17.33 2.79
C GLN A 55 -8.17 -17.34 1.26
N LYS A 56 -7.37 -16.41 0.71
CA LYS A 56 -7.12 -16.31 -0.73
C LYS A 56 -6.51 -17.59 -1.32
N TYR A 57 -5.56 -18.22 -0.61
CA TYR A 57 -4.91 -19.45 -1.07
C TYR A 57 -5.77 -20.69 -0.80
N VAL A 58 -6.59 -20.67 0.26
CA VAL A 58 -7.59 -21.72 0.49
C VAL A 58 -8.63 -21.72 -0.65
N ASN A 59 -9.16 -20.55 -1.00
CA ASN A 59 -10.10 -20.40 -2.12
C ASN A 59 -9.46 -20.74 -3.48
N MET A 60 -8.13 -20.60 -3.61
CA MET A 60 -7.39 -21.01 -4.82
C MET A 60 -7.49 -22.53 -5.06
N VAL A 61 -7.63 -23.34 -4.01
CA VAL A 61 -7.79 -24.79 -4.14
C VAL A 61 -9.04 -25.13 -4.96
N ASP A 62 -10.12 -24.38 -4.77
CA ASP A 62 -11.37 -24.54 -5.54
C ASP A 62 -11.26 -24.06 -7.00
N LEU A 63 -10.21 -23.28 -7.32
CA LEU A 63 -9.94 -22.75 -8.66
C LEU A 63 -9.01 -23.66 -9.49
N LEU A 64 -8.42 -24.71 -8.88
CA LEU A 64 -7.47 -25.62 -9.55
C LEU A 64 -8.11 -26.40 -10.71
N GLU A 65 -9.43 -26.62 -10.67
CA GLU A 65 -10.17 -27.33 -11.71
C GLU A 65 -10.43 -26.47 -12.97
N ASP A 66 -10.22 -25.15 -12.89
CA ASP A 66 -10.42 -24.20 -13.99
C ASP A 66 -9.10 -23.51 -14.36
N GLU A 67 -8.43 -24.05 -15.38
CA GLU A 67 -7.11 -23.59 -15.84
C GLU A 67 -7.11 -22.09 -16.20
N ALA A 68 -8.20 -21.56 -16.75
CA ALA A 68 -8.29 -20.15 -17.13
C ALA A 68 -8.34 -19.24 -15.90
N LYS A 69 -9.10 -19.62 -14.87
CA LYS A 69 -9.15 -18.87 -13.61
C LYS A 69 -7.84 -18.98 -12.83
N LEU A 70 -7.21 -20.15 -12.80
CA LEU A 70 -5.90 -20.33 -12.16
C LEU A 70 -4.81 -19.46 -12.80
N LYS A 71 -4.75 -19.42 -14.14
CA LYS A 71 -3.82 -18.54 -14.88
C LYS A 71 -4.03 -17.07 -14.55
N ASN A 72 -5.28 -16.63 -14.42
CA ASN A 72 -5.58 -15.24 -14.05
C ASN A 72 -5.18 -14.94 -12.60
N PHE A 73 -5.40 -15.88 -11.67
CA PHE A 73 -4.93 -15.75 -10.29
C PHE A 73 -3.40 -15.58 -10.22
N LEU A 74 -2.65 -16.45 -10.88
CA LEU A 74 -1.18 -16.41 -10.90
C LEU A 74 -0.63 -15.14 -11.55
N ARG A 75 -1.31 -14.59 -12.56
CA ARG A 75 -0.94 -13.28 -13.16
C ARG A 75 -1.09 -12.13 -12.17
N MET A 76 -2.18 -12.13 -11.41
CA MET A 76 -2.40 -11.12 -10.36
C MET A 76 -1.37 -11.25 -9.24
N GLU A 77 -1.05 -12.48 -8.81
CA GLU A 77 0.03 -12.72 -7.84
C GLU A 77 1.36 -12.18 -8.34
N LYS A 78 1.76 -12.57 -9.56
CA LYS A 78 3.00 -12.09 -10.17
C LYS A 78 3.03 -10.56 -10.23
N TRP A 79 1.94 -9.92 -10.64
CA TRP A 79 1.86 -8.45 -10.72
C TRP A 79 2.01 -7.78 -9.34
N ILE A 80 1.41 -8.34 -8.28
CA ILE A 80 1.56 -7.80 -6.92
C ILE A 80 3.02 -7.87 -6.47
N PHE A 81 3.67 -9.02 -6.64
CA PHE A 81 5.04 -9.25 -6.17
C PHE A 81 6.14 -8.64 -7.07
N ASP A 82 5.82 -8.27 -8.31
CA ASP A 82 6.73 -7.59 -9.25
C ASP A 82 6.65 -6.05 -9.13
N SER A 83 6.39 -5.55 -7.91
CA SER A 83 6.28 -4.12 -7.62
C SER A 83 7.67 -3.47 -7.56
N PRO A 84 7.96 -2.43 -8.37
CA PRO A 84 9.25 -1.75 -8.36
C PRO A 84 9.43 -0.86 -7.13
N ASP A 85 10.69 -0.60 -6.80
CA ASP A 85 11.05 0.33 -5.72
C ASP A 85 10.55 1.74 -6.00
N GLN A 86 10.11 2.42 -4.95
CA GLN A 86 9.64 3.79 -5.01
C GLN A 86 10.80 4.76 -4.76
N ALA A 87 10.85 5.83 -5.55
CA ALA A 87 11.81 6.92 -5.33
C ALA A 87 11.60 7.54 -3.94
N GLY A 88 12.64 7.53 -3.11
CA GLY A 88 12.54 7.91 -1.69
C GLY A 88 11.96 9.28 -1.44
N GLU A 89 12.44 10.31 -2.13
CA GLU A 89 11.97 11.69 -1.92
C GLU A 89 10.52 11.89 -2.37
N SER A 90 10.11 11.25 -3.47
CA SER A 90 8.71 11.28 -3.89
C SER A 90 7.81 10.57 -2.88
N PHE A 91 8.27 9.44 -2.32
CA PHE A 91 7.56 8.74 -1.26
C PHE A 91 7.47 9.57 0.03
N ARG A 92 8.58 10.18 0.45
CA ARG A 92 8.67 11.07 1.62
C ARG A 92 7.65 12.19 1.51
N GLN A 93 7.68 12.93 0.39
CA GLN A 93 6.76 14.03 0.15
C GLN A 93 5.31 13.53 0.16
N PHE A 94 5.02 12.45 -0.54
CA PHE A 94 3.66 11.92 -0.63
C PHE A 94 3.09 11.54 0.74
N ILE A 95 3.87 10.82 1.55
CA ILE A 95 3.38 10.40 2.86
C ILE A 95 3.21 11.60 3.81
N LYS A 96 4.16 12.53 3.83
CA LYS A 96 4.10 13.69 4.72
C LYS A 96 2.95 14.62 4.34
N ASP A 97 2.85 15.00 3.07
CA ASP A 97 1.88 16.00 2.62
C ASP A 97 0.45 15.45 2.64
N PHE A 98 0.25 14.21 2.23
CA PHE A 98 -1.09 13.64 2.10
C PHE A 98 -1.52 12.89 3.35
N PHE A 99 -0.75 11.91 3.83
CA PHE A 99 -1.17 11.09 4.96
C PHE A 99 -0.99 11.80 6.31
N GLN A 100 0.19 12.36 6.59
CA GLN A 100 0.49 12.96 7.90
C GLN A 100 -0.09 14.37 8.06
N ASN A 101 -0.01 15.21 7.04
CA ASN A 101 -0.47 16.60 7.11
C ASN A 101 -1.89 16.82 6.59
N ASN A 102 -2.50 15.83 5.94
CA ASN A 102 -3.82 15.94 5.30
C ASN A 102 -3.94 17.20 4.42
N GLY A 103 -2.89 17.46 3.64
CA GLY A 103 -2.66 18.75 3.01
C GLY A 103 -3.70 19.16 1.96
N LEU A 104 -4.49 18.22 1.42
CA LEU A 104 -5.61 18.52 0.50
C LEU A 104 -6.71 19.30 1.24
N ILE A 105 -6.95 18.98 2.50
CA ILE A 105 -7.95 19.67 3.34
C ILE A 105 -7.34 20.92 3.95
N ASN A 106 -6.09 20.84 4.40
CA ASN A 106 -5.44 21.91 5.12
C ASN A 106 -4.79 22.98 4.21
N GLY A 107 -4.85 22.82 2.89
CA GLY A 107 -4.29 23.76 1.92
C GLY A 107 -2.75 23.79 1.90
N GLY A 108 -2.10 22.71 2.35
CA GLY A 108 -0.65 22.64 2.57
C GLY A 108 0.17 22.02 1.43
N ILE A 109 -0.48 21.54 0.35
CA ILE A 109 0.23 20.82 -0.71
C ILE A 109 0.89 21.79 -1.68
N ARG A 110 2.18 21.59 -1.90
CA ARG A 110 2.95 22.27 -2.95
C ARG A 110 3.51 21.23 -3.91
N LEU A 111 2.95 21.18 -5.13
CA LEU A 111 3.49 20.39 -6.23
C LEU A 111 4.43 21.29 -7.05
N GLY A 112 5.67 20.87 -7.25
CA GLY A 112 6.67 21.65 -7.99
C GLY A 112 8.03 21.00 -8.00
#